data_AF-A0A087SK11-F1
#
_entry.id   AF-A0A087SK11-F1
#
_cell.length_a   1.000
_cell.length_b   1.000
_cell.length_c   1.000
_cell.angle_alpha   90.00
_cell.angle_beta   90.00
_cell.angle_gamma   90.00
#
_symmetry.space_group_name_H-M   'P 1'
#
loop_
_entity.id
_entity.type
_entity.pdbx_description
1 polymer ?
#
loop_
_entity_poly.entity_id
_entity_poly.type
_entity_poly.pdbx_seq_one_letter_code
_entity_poly.pdbx_strand_id
1 'polypeptide(L)' 'MACRILDLHSVPYGSRDVLSDPDLREGIKQFTHWPTIPQIFVKGEFIGGSDILYQMHQSGELETQLKEAAGVSPAS' A
#
# COMPACT_ATOMS: atom_id res chain seq x y z
N MET A 1 8.03 5.55 5.98
CA MET A 1 8.61 4.19 5.84
C MET A 1 8.03 3.47 4.63
N ALA A 2 6.71 3.46 4.45
CA ALA A 2 6.06 2.84 3.29
C ALA A 2 6.67 3.16 1.90
N CYS A 3 6.85 4.44 1.55
CA CYS A 3 7.44 4.81 0.25
C CYS A 3 8.81 4.18 0.02
N ARG A 4 9.67 4.13 1.04
CA ARG A 4 11.01 3.52 0.93
C ARG A 4 10.95 2.03 0.63
N ILE A 5 9.97 1.32 1.17
CA ILE A 5 9.77 -0.10 0.89
C ILE A 5 9.38 -0.28 -0.57
N LEU A 6 8.45 0.53 -1.08
CA LEU A 6 8.06 0.49 -2.50
C LEU A 6 9.21 0.88 -3.44
N ASP A 7 10.04 1.86 -3.04
CA ASP A 7 11.24 2.24 -3.78
C ASP A 7 12.23 1.07 -3.91
N LEU A 8 12.40 0.25 -2.85
CA LEU A 8 13.26 -0.94 -2.89
C LEU A 8 12.79 -1.99 -3.90
N HIS A 9 11.47 -2.10 -4.10
CA HIS A 9 10.88 -2.98 -5.11
C HIS A 9 10.89 -2.37 -6.52
N SER A 10 11.40 -1.15 -6.69
CA SER A 10 11.45 -0.43 -7.98
C SER A 10 10.08 -0.34 -8.68
N VAL A 11 8.99 -0.28 -7.90
CA VAL A 11 7.64 -0.18 -8.43
C VAL A 11 7.19 1.28 -8.52
N PRO A 12 6.53 1.70 -9.61
CA PRO A 12 5.91 3.01 -9.67
C PRO A 12 4.69 3.06 -8.73
N TYR A 13 4.56 4.13 -7.96
CA TYR A 13 3.40 4.38 -7.11
C TYR A 13 2.97 5.84 -7.15
N GLY A 14 1.69 6.09 -6.90
CA GLY A 14 1.15 7.41 -6.63
C GLY A 14 1.00 7.64 -5.13
N SER A 15 1.04 8.90 -4.71
CA SER A 15 0.67 9.30 -3.35
C SER A 15 -0.36 10.42 -3.41
N ARG A 16 -1.26 10.45 -2.42
CA ARG A 16 -2.24 11.52 -2.23
C ARG A 16 -2.07 12.06 -0.83
N ASP A 17 -1.78 13.35 -0.73
CA ASP A 17 -1.76 14.02 0.56
C ASP A 17 -3.20 14.19 1.07
N VAL A 18 -3.48 13.55 2.20
CA VAL A 18 -4.76 13.63 2.91
C VAL A 18 -4.69 14.55 4.14
N LEU A 19 -3.49 15.03 4.51
CA LEU A 19 -3.35 15.91 5.67
C LEU A 19 -3.87 17.32 5.39
N SER A 20 -3.84 17.72 4.11
CA SER A 20 -4.34 19.02 3.64
C SER A 20 -5.86 19.03 3.40
N ASP A 21 -6.54 17.88 3.43
CA ASP A 21 -7.97 17.73 3.16
C ASP A 21 -8.65 16.89 4.26
N PRO A 22 -9.32 17.53 5.23
CA PRO A 22 -10.01 16.84 6.32
C PRO A 22 -11.11 15.88 5.86
N ASP A 23 -11.85 16.21 4.81
CA ASP A 23 -12.95 15.38 4.31
C ASP A 23 -12.41 14.11 3.65
N LEU A 24 -11.35 14.25 2.86
CA LEU A 24 -10.64 13.10 2.28
C LEU A 24 -10.02 12.21 3.37
N ARG A 25 -9.45 12.83 4.43
CA ARG A 25 -8.86 12.11 5.56
C ARG A 25 -9.86 11.27 6.31
N GLU A 26 -11.04 11.80 6.60
CA GLU A 26 -12.08 11.04 7.30
C GLU A 26 -12.75 10.03 6.37
N GLY A 27 -12.99 10.40 5.10
CA GLY A 27 -13.56 9.50 4.10
C GLY A 27 -12.72 8.23 3.90
N ILE A 28 -11.38 8.36 3.79
CA ILE A 28 -10.52 7.19 3.57
C ILE A 28 -10.47 6.26 4.79
N LYS A 29 -10.51 6.81 6.01
CA LYS A 29 -10.59 6.00 7.24
C LYS A 29 -11.88 5.21 7.33
N GLN A 30 -13.01 5.82 6.96
CA GLN A 30 -14.31 5.15 6.93
C GLN A 30 -14.35 4.08 5.84
N PHE A 31 -13.81 4.38 4.65
CA PHE A 31 -13.79 3.46 3.52
C PHE A 31 -13.03 2.16 3.83
N THR A 32 -11.84 2.27 4.42
CA THR A 32 -11.01 1.11 4.77
C THR A 32 -11.29 0.53 6.15
N HIS A 33 -12.16 1.18 6.93
CA HIS A 33 -12.35 0.92 8.35
C HIS A 33 -11.03 0.93 9.14
N TRP A 34 -10.08 1.77 8.72
CA TRP A 34 -8.74 1.84 9.29
C TRP A 34 -8.42 3.23 9.86
N PRO A 35 -8.03 3.34 11.14
CA PRO A 35 -7.95 4.64 11.82
C PRO A 35 -6.69 5.44 11.48
N THR A 36 -5.63 4.81 10.97
CA THR A 36 -4.29 5.43 10.83
C THR A 36 -3.87 5.68 9.39
N ILE A 37 -2.96 6.63 9.22
CA ILE A 37 -2.28 6.99 7.96
C ILE A 37 -0.77 6.70 8.17
N PRO A 38 -0.03 6.25 7.14
CA PRO A 38 -0.44 6.01 5.75
C PRO A 38 -1.33 4.78 5.58
N GLN A 39 -2.25 4.83 4.60
CA GLN A 39 -2.99 3.67 4.10
C GLN A 39 -2.44 3.31 2.72
N ILE A 40 -2.10 2.04 2.53
CA ILE A 40 -1.51 1.54 1.30
C ILE A 40 -2.53 0.69 0.55
N PHE A 41 -2.59 0.91 -0.76
CA PHE A 41 -3.43 0.17 -1.67
C PHE A 41 -2.59 -0.42 -2.80
N VAL A 42 -2.85 -1.67 -3.16
CA VAL A 42 -2.24 -2.35 -4.30
C VAL A 42 -3.37 -2.77 -5.23
N LYS A 43 -3.33 -2.34 -6.49
CA LYS A 43 -4.39 -2.62 -7.49
C LYS A 43 -5.82 -2.23 -7.04
N GLY A 44 -5.92 -1.20 -6.19
CA GLY A 44 -7.21 -0.74 -5.63
C GLY A 44 -7.67 -1.49 -4.38
N GLU A 45 -6.95 -2.54 -3.96
CA GLU A 45 -7.24 -3.27 -2.73
C GLU A 45 -6.45 -2.68 -1.56
N PHE A 46 -7.13 -2.48 -0.43
CA PHE A 46 -6.49 -2.01 0.80
C PHE A 46 -5.67 -3.14 1.44
N ILE A 47 -4.39 -2.90 1.65
CA ILE A 47 -3.49 -3.91 2.25
C ILE A 47 -3.09 -3.59 3.69
N GLY A 48 -3.26 -2.33 4.13
CA GLY A 48 -2.95 -1.94 5.51
C GLY A 48 -2.15 -0.65 5.64
N GLY A 49 -1.59 -0.48 6.84
CA GLY A 49 -0.68 0.61 7.18
C GLY A 49 0.80 0.29 6.94
N SER A 50 1.68 1.21 7.35
CA SER A 50 3.12 1.06 7.12
C SER A 50 3.74 -0.17 7.81
N ASP A 51 3.22 -0.58 8.97
CA ASP A 51 3.72 -1.74 9.70
C ASP A 51 3.38 -3.06 8.98
N ILE A 52 2.14 -3.16 8.48
CA ILE A 52 1.66 -4.32 7.72
C ILE A 52 2.45 -4.45 6.42
N LEU A 53 2.65 -3.35 5.70
CA LEU A 53 3.49 -3.34 4.50
C LEU A 53 4.91 -3.86 4.79
N TYR A 54 5.48 -3.48 5.94
CA TYR A 54 6.79 -3.97 6.35
C TYR A 54 6.79 -5.46 6.67
N GLN A 55 5.76 -5.97 7.36
CA GLN A 55 5.60 -7.40 7.61
C GLN A 55 5.47 -8.20 6.31
N MET A 56 4.66 -7.72 5.35
CA MET A 56 4.51 -8.33 4.03
C MET A 56 5.82 -8.29 3.23
N HIS A 57 6.61 -7.23 3.39
CA HIS A 57 7.95 -7.18 2.81
C HIS A 57 8.88 -8.23 3.41
N GLN A 58 8.88 -8.39 4.73
CA GLN A 58 9.71 -9.38 5.42
C GLN A 58 9.29 -10.82 5.10
N SER A 59 7.99 -11.07 4.90
CA SER A 59 7.48 -12.41 4.54
C SER A 59 7.65 -12.74 3.05
N GLY A 60 7.95 -11.75 2.20
CA GLY A 60 7.98 -11.90 0.74
C GLY A 60 6.59 -11.81 0.07
N GLU A 61 5.52 -11.76 0.85
CA GLU A 61 4.14 -11.63 0.36
C GLU A 61 3.94 -10.37 -0.48
N LEU A 62 4.57 -9.26 -0.07
CA LEU A 62 4.50 -8.00 -0.81
C LEU A 62 5.07 -8.14 -2.23
N GLU A 63 6.16 -8.90 -2.40
CA GLU A 63 6.77 -9.09 -3.71
C GLU A 63 5.81 -9.85 -4.65
N THR A 64 5.16 -10.91 -4.15
CA THR A 64 4.14 -11.66 -4.88
C THR A 64 3.00 -10.75 -5.30
N GLN A 65 2.45 -9.97 -4.37
CA GLN A 65 1.32 -9.10 -4.64
C GLN A 65 1.65 -7.98 -5.65
N LEU A 66 2.86 -7.41 -5.58
CA LEU A 66 3.33 -6.42 -6.54
C LEU A 66 3.52 -7.01 -7.95
N LYS A 67 4.04 -8.23 -8.06
CA LYS A 67 4.18 -8.95 -9.34
C LYS A 67 2.82 -9.23 -9.98
N GLU A 68 1.87 -9.73 -9.18
CA GLU A 68 0.49 -9.95 -9.63
C GLU A 68 -0.20 -8.66 -10.07
N ALA A 69 0.02 -7.56 -9.34
CA ALA A 69 -0.51 -6.25 -9.70
C ALA A 69 0.11 -5.72 -11.01
N ALA A 70 1.38 -6.03 -11.28
CA ALA A 70 2.06 -5.70 -12.53
C ALA A 70 1.68 -6.62 -13.71
N GLY A 71 0.82 -7.62 -13.48
CA GLY A 71 0.47 -8.62 -14.50
C GLY A 71 1.58 -9.63 -14.79
N VAL A 72 2.59 -9.70 -13.92
CA VAL A 72 3.66 -10.69 -13.97
C VAL A 72 3.23 -11.85 -13.09
N SER A 73 2.68 -12.91 -13.69
CA SER A 73 2.34 -14.12 -12.94
C SER A 73 3.59 -14.68 -12.26
N PRO A 74 3.54 -15.09 -10.98
CA PRO A 74 4.63 -15.84 -10.39
C PRO A 74 4.80 -17.11 -11.23
N ALA A 75 5.98 -17.26 -11.84
CA ALA A 75 6.32 -18.47 -12.58
C ALA A 75 6.13 -19.66 -11.64
N SER A 76 5.26 -20.59 -12.04
CA SER A 76 5.01 -21.86 -11.35
C SER A 76 6.27 -22.72 -11.25
#